data_AF-A0A2M6WE97-F1
#
_entry.id   AF-A0A2M6WE97-F1
#
_cell.length_a   1.000
_cell.length_b   1.000
_cell.length_c   1.000
_cell.angle_alpha   90.00
_cell.angle_beta   90.00
_cell.angle_gamma   90.00
#
_symmetry.space_group_name_H-M   'P 1'
#
loop_
_entity.id
_entity.type
_entity.pdbx_description
1 polymer ?
#
loop_
_entity_poly.entity_id
_entity_poly.type
_entity_poly.pdbx_seq_one_letter_code
_entity_poly.pdbx_strand_id
1 'polypeptide(L)'
;MNRGLQILALGGAILLVTMGIPLLVSYSSRPEPENVPVLSIGGVDTAPQTTVATTPESDAEKRSPLTTYEEYIAAFRKPAQETASKESTPSSSKSVSELRTYGNIAGAIIRTLPPAEEQYVVFETFAENPTESAAQDDLVSLAQHYENVATSLENVDPPFTITAGHSELMNGYRALAREVRLLSKTYTGSETEALEQYNNTATKLTTALSTIALTLRTYGITYSETESGSIFILPL
;
A
#
# COMPACT_ATOMS: atom_id res chain seq x y z
N MET A 1 -20.19 -23.61 -2.82
CA MET A 1 -19.90 -22.82 -1.60
C MET A 1 -19.53 -21.43 -2.04
N ASN A 2 -20.39 -20.42 -1.81
CA ASN A 2 -20.08 -19.01 -2.10
C ASN A 2 -19.09 -18.51 -1.06
N ARG A 3 -17.86 -18.21 -1.48
CA ARG A 3 -16.91 -17.40 -0.70
C ARG A 3 -17.12 -15.95 -1.11
N GLY A 4 -17.82 -15.19 -0.28
CA GLY A 4 -18.02 -13.76 -0.51
C GLY A 4 -16.82 -12.96 -0.02
N LEU A 5 -16.27 -12.08 -0.86
CA LEU A 5 -15.41 -10.99 -0.43
C LEU A 5 -16.31 -9.96 0.28
N GLN A 6 -16.02 -9.60 1.53
CA GLN A 6 -16.72 -8.51 2.22
C GLN A 6 -15.71 -7.50 2.71
N ILE A 7 -15.93 -6.23 2.42
CA ILE A 7 -14.99 -5.13 2.68
C ILE A 7 -15.30 -4.47 4.03
N LEU A 8 -14.27 -4.28 4.87
CA LEU A 8 -14.38 -3.57 6.14
C LEU A 8 -14.17 -2.07 5.93
N ALA A 9 -15.23 -1.29 6.12
CA ALA A 9 -15.13 0.13 6.48
C ALA A 9 -14.72 0.24 7.97
N LEU A 10 -13.50 -0.21 8.30
CA LEU A 10 -12.91 0.05 9.62
C LEU A 10 -12.48 1.52 9.66
N GLY A 11 -12.89 2.25 10.70
CA GLY A 11 -12.80 3.71 10.87
C GLY A 11 -11.42 4.38 10.80
N GLY A 12 -10.39 3.71 10.24
CA GLY A 12 -9.13 4.31 9.78
C GLY A 12 -9.04 4.48 8.25
N ALA A 13 -10.03 3.99 7.47
CA ALA A 13 -10.00 3.93 6.00
C ALA A 13 -10.34 5.26 5.27
N ILE A 14 -10.60 6.35 5.98
CA ILE A 14 -11.00 7.64 5.38
C ILE A 14 -9.88 8.24 4.51
N LEU A 15 -8.61 7.95 4.83
CA LEU A 15 -7.45 8.43 4.06
C LEU A 15 -7.26 7.70 2.72
N LEU A 16 -7.73 6.45 2.62
CA LEU A 16 -7.54 5.58 1.46
C LEU A 16 -8.60 5.80 0.38
N VAL A 17 -9.85 6.01 0.80
CA VAL A 17 -10.97 6.31 -0.11
C VAL A 17 -10.78 7.66 -0.78
N THR A 18 -10.29 8.67 -0.06
CA THR A 18 -9.99 10.01 -0.62
C THR A 18 -8.81 10.00 -1.60
N MET A 19 -7.91 9.02 -1.49
CA MET A 19 -6.77 8.81 -2.38
C MET A 19 -7.04 7.81 -3.52
N GLY A 20 -8.27 7.30 -3.63
CA GLY A 20 -8.68 6.46 -4.75
C GLY A 20 -8.14 5.04 -4.75
N ILE A 21 -7.78 4.47 -3.59
CA ILE A 21 -7.25 3.10 -3.49
C ILE A 21 -8.17 2.26 -2.58
N PRO A 22 -8.95 1.31 -3.14
CA PRO A 22 -9.79 0.44 -2.34
C PRO A 22 -8.95 -0.62 -1.61
N LEU A 23 -9.28 -0.93 -0.35
CA LEU A 23 -8.77 -2.11 0.37
C LEU A 23 -9.75 -3.28 0.25
N LEU A 24 -9.23 -4.49 0.12
CA LEU A 24 -10.01 -5.72 -0.06
C LEU A 24 -9.92 -6.59 1.21
N VAL A 25 -10.99 -7.26 1.63
CA VAL A 25 -10.93 -8.19 2.77
C VAL A 25 -11.50 -9.54 2.35
N SER A 26 -10.71 -10.61 2.60
CA SER A 26 -11.12 -11.99 2.35
C SER A 26 -11.74 -12.60 3.60
N TYR A 27 -12.98 -13.10 3.50
CA TYR A 27 -13.61 -13.93 4.52
C TYR A 27 -13.52 -15.40 4.11
N SER A 28 -12.71 -16.18 4.85
CA SER A 28 -12.79 -17.63 4.79
C SER A 28 -13.95 -18.08 5.66
N SER A 29 -15.06 -18.49 5.05
CA SER A 29 -16.15 -19.16 5.77
C SER A 29 -15.59 -20.43 6.42
N ARG A 30 -15.34 -20.38 7.72
CA ARG A 30 -14.97 -21.56 8.52
C ARG A 30 -16.14 -22.54 8.43
N PRO A 31 -15.95 -23.79 7.95
CA PRO A 31 -17.04 -24.76 8.01
C PRO A 31 -17.45 -24.95 9.48
N GLU A 32 -18.76 -24.88 9.76
CA GLU A 32 -19.29 -25.26 11.06
C GLU A 32 -18.78 -26.67 11.41
N PRO A 33 -18.33 -26.92 12.66
CA PRO A 33 -17.96 -28.27 13.04
C PRO A 33 -19.21 -29.14 12.99
N GLU A 34 -19.25 -30.07 12.03
CA GLU A 34 -20.19 -31.18 12.07
C GLU A 34 -20.08 -31.89 13.42
N ASN A 35 -21.24 -32.12 14.00
CA ASN A 35 -21.43 -32.67 15.34
C ASN A 35 -20.98 -34.15 15.33
N VAL A 36 -19.70 -34.41 15.59
CA VAL A 36 -19.17 -35.78 15.67
C VAL A 36 -19.53 -36.38 17.04
N PRO A 37 -20.18 -37.56 17.12
CA PRO A 37 -20.45 -38.20 18.39
C PRO A 37 -19.14 -38.71 19.03
N VAL A 38 -18.94 -38.32 20.29
CA VAL A 38 -17.82 -38.76 21.13
C VAL A 38 -17.96 -40.25 21.43
N LEU A 39 -17.03 -41.07 20.91
CA LEU A 39 -16.79 -42.43 21.39
C LEU A 39 -15.52 -42.43 22.25
N SER A 40 -15.76 -42.59 23.55
CA SER A 40 -14.77 -42.80 24.61
C SER A 40 -14.20 -44.21 24.54
N ILE A 41 -12.87 -44.35 24.41
CA ILE A 41 -12.10 -45.52 24.88
C ILE A 41 -10.71 -45.03 25.32
N GLY A 42 -10.24 -45.48 26.49
CA GLY A 42 -9.18 -44.84 27.26
C GLY A 42 -7.77 -45.46 27.19
N GLY A 43 -6.85 -44.78 27.90
CA GLY A 43 -5.67 -45.31 28.61
C GLY A 43 -4.46 -45.80 27.79
N VAL A 44 -3.28 -45.23 28.04
CA VAL A 44 -2.14 -45.84 28.79
C VAL A 44 -0.88 -44.96 28.64
N ASP A 45 -0.18 -44.78 29.77
CA ASP A 45 1.08 -44.05 30.00
C ASP A 45 2.28 -44.53 29.16
N THR A 46 3.23 -43.63 28.86
CA THR A 46 4.63 -43.64 29.38
C THR A 46 5.53 -42.57 28.71
N ALA A 47 6.25 -41.81 29.54
CA ALA A 47 7.48 -41.07 29.19
C ALA A 47 8.71 -41.95 29.57
N PRO A 48 9.98 -41.68 29.17
CA PRO A 48 10.74 -40.51 29.66
C PRO A 48 11.81 -39.90 28.68
N GLN A 49 12.44 -38.83 29.16
CA GLN A 49 13.44 -37.92 28.53
C GLN A 49 14.84 -38.55 28.29
N THR A 50 15.66 -37.96 27.39
CA THR A 50 17.12 -37.74 27.58
C THR A 50 17.65 -36.61 26.66
N THR A 51 18.41 -35.69 27.27
CA THR A 51 19.20 -34.52 26.79
C THR A 51 20.51 -34.87 26.04
N VAL A 52 21.04 -33.98 25.17
CA VAL A 52 22.44 -33.42 25.17
C VAL A 52 22.57 -32.15 24.27
N ALA A 53 22.91 -31.03 24.93
CA ALA A 53 23.93 -29.98 24.71
C ALA A 53 24.41 -29.41 23.33
N THR A 54 24.33 -28.06 23.26
CA THR A 54 25.30 -26.99 22.85
C THR A 54 25.76 -26.70 21.39
N THR A 55 25.54 -25.40 21.08
CA THR A 55 25.93 -24.37 20.08
C THR A 55 27.35 -24.39 19.48
N PRO A 56 27.63 -23.71 18.32
CA PRO A 56 27.81 -22.24 18.21
C PRO A 56 27.11 -21.60 16.97
N GLU A 57 26.45 -20.44 17.12
CA GLU A 57 26.94 -19.07 16.83
C GLU A 57 26.90 -18.72 15.33
N SER A 58 25.93 -17.88 14.96
CA SER A 58 25.91 -17.12 13.71
C SER A 58 25.18 -15.81 13.98
N ASP A 59 25.96 -14.74 14.02
CA ASP A 59 25.53 -13.36 14.16
C ASP A 59 24.66 -12.95 12.97
N ALA A 60 23.36 -13.10 13.10
CA ALA A 60 22.38 -12.40 12.28
C ALA A 60 21.81 -11.25 13.12
N GLU A 61 22.39 -10.08 12.91
CA GLU A 61 21.98 -8.79 13.45
C GLU A 61 20.46 -8.61 13.26
N LYS A 62 19.69 -8.86 14.34
CA LYS A 62 18.26 -8.58 14.43
C LYS A 62 18.05 -7.08 14.32
N ARG A 63 17.80 -6.58 13.10
CA ARG A 63 17.08 -5.32 12.93
C ARG A 63 15.60 -5.60 13.15
N SER A 64 15.14 -5.36 14.38
CA SER A 64 13.72 -5.26 14.68
C SER A 64 13.07 -4.27 13.70
N PRO A 65 11.91 -4.60 13.09
CA PRO A 65 11.15 -3.62 12.33
C PRO A 65 10.74 -2.49 13.28
N LEU A 66 10.96 -1.24 12.87
CA LEU A 66 10.46 -0.05 13.57
C LEU A 66 8.94 -0.16 13.62
N THR A 67 8.38 -0.34 14.82
CA THR A 67 6.96 -0.70 15.01
C THR A 67 6.09 0.48 15.42
N THR A 68 6.65 1.69 15.51
CA THR A 68 5.88 2.87 15.89
C THR A 68 6.21 4.10 15.04
N TYR A 69 5.17 4.87 14.69
CA TYR A 69 5.26 6.12 13.94
C TYR A 69 6.15 7.16 14.64
N GLU A 70 6.22 7.14 15.98
CA GLU A 70 7.06 8.02 16.78
C GLU A 70 8.57 7.73 16.62
N GLU A 71 8.96 6.46 16.47
CA GLU A 71 10.37 6.09 16.21
C GLU A 71 10.83 6.52 14.80
N TYR A 72 9.90 6.58 13.83
CA TYR A 72 10.20 7.07 12.48
C TYR A 72 10.53 8.57 12.50
N ILE A 73 9.77 9.38 13.24
CA ILE A 73 10.03 10.83 13.40
C ILE A 73 11.35 11.08 14.15
N ALA A 74 11.71 10.23 15.10
CA ALA A 74 12.96 10.34 15.85
C ALA A 74 14.22 10.10 14.97
N ALA A 75 14.15 9.21 13.98
CA ALA A 75 15.28 8.92 13.08
C ALA A 75 15.67 10.10 12.16
N PHE A 76 14.74 11.02 11.88
CA PHE A 76 14.99 12.23 11.07
C PHE A 76 15.46 13.43 11.91
N ARG A 77 15.56 13.28 13.24
CA ARG A 77 15.97 14.33 14.18
C ARG A 77 17.45 14.20 14.58
N LYS A 78 18.35 14.05 13.61
CA LYS A 78 19.81 14.18 13.86
C LYS A 78 20.26 15.60 13.50
N PRO A 79 20.90 16.36 14.41
CA PRO A 79 21.44 17.66 14.08
C PRO A 79 22.61 17.49 13.11
N ALA A 80 22.54 18.16 11.95
CA ALA A 80 23.62 18.21 10.98
C ALA A 80 24.85 18.86 11.63
N GLN A 81 25.96 18.13 11.72
CA GLN A 81 27.27 18.72 11.95
C GLN A 81 27.70 19.46 10.68
N GLU A 82 27.98 20.76 10.86
CA GLU A 82 28.48 21.67 9.85
C GLU A 82 29.74 21.11 9.16
N THR A 83 29.65 20.90 7.84
CA THR A 83 30.82 21.02 6.98
C THR A 83 30.53 22.15 6.01
N ALA A 84 31.26 23.25 6.22
CA ALA A 84 31.20 24.44 5.38
C ALA A 84 31.61 24.08 3.95
N SER A 85 30.63 24.05 3.06
CA SER A 85 30.81 24.24 1.62
C SER A 85 29.76 25.25 1.19
N LYS A 86 30.16 26.21 0.34
CA LYS A 86 29.29 27.27 -0.18
C LYS A 86 28.03 26.68 -0.82
N GLU A 87 27.00 26.48 -0.03
CA GLU A 87 25.69 26.09 -0.50
C GLU A 87 24.92 27.38 -0.74
N SER A 88 24.80 27.75 -2.02
CA SER A 88 23.81 28.70 -2.48
C SER A 88 22.46 28.22 -1.97
N THR A 89 22.00 28.80 -0.87
CA THR A 89 20.68 28.55 -0.29
C THR A 89 19.70 28.79 -1.43
N PRO A 90 18.98 27.77 -1.92
CA PRO A 90 17.96 28.00 -2.92
C PRO A 90 16.99 29.03 -2.32
N SER A 91 16.79 30.14 -3.03
CA SER A 91 15.80 31.14 -2.63
C SER A 91 14.51 30.39 -2.30
N SER A 92 14.03 30.50 -1.06
CA SER A 92 12.90 29.70 -0.54
C SER A 92 11.66 29.79 -1.44
N SER A 93 11.53 30.87 -2.20
CA SER A 93 10.48 31.05 -3.22
C SER A 93 10.56 30.08 -4.40
N LYS A 94 11.77 29.74 -4.87
CA LYS A 94 11.97 28.87 -6.03
C LYS A 94 11.66 27.41 -5.68
N SER A 95 12.12 26.94 -4.53
CA SER A 95 11.84 25.58 -4.05
C SER A 95 10.35 25.37 -3.76
N VAL A 96 9.65 26.36 -3.20
CA VAL A 96 8.20 26.32 -2.98
C VAL A 96 7.43 26.22 -4.29
N SER A 97 7.81 27.01 -5.31
CA SER A 97 7.15 26.96 -6.63
C SER A 97 7.36 25.62 -7.35
N GLU A 98 8.58 25.07 -7.28
CA GLU A 98 8.92 23.76 -7.87
C GLU A 98 8.11 22.64 -7.22
N LEU A 99 7.99 22.65 -5.88
CA LEU A 99 7.21 21.67 -5.13
C LEU A 99 5.71 21.75 -5.43
N ARG A 100 5.14 22.95 -5.54
CA ARG A 100 3.74 23.12 -5.95
C ARG A 100 3.50 22.61 -7.37
N THR A 101 4.42 22.92 -8.28
CA THR A 101 4.36 22.49 -9.68
C THR A 101 4.39 20.97 -9.75
N TYR A 102 5.32 20.34 -9.04
CA TYR A 102 5.38 18.89 -8.91
C TYR A 102 4.06 18.29 -8.42
N GLY A 103 3.50 18.78 -7.31
CA GLY A 103 2.27 18.20 -6.77
C GLY A 103 1.07 18.37 -7.71
N ASN A 104 0.98 19.48 -8.46
CA ASN A 104 -0.04 19.64 -9.50
C ASN A 104 0.14 18.66 -10.67
N ILE A 105 1.37 18.43 -11.13
CA ILE A 105 1.65 17.48 -12.21
C ILE A 105 1.35 16.05 -11.75
N ALA A 106 1.91 15.62 -10.63
CA ALA A 106 1.70 14.29 -10.08
C ALA A 106 0.21 14.04 -9.76
N GLY A 107 -0.47 15.03 -9.17
CA GLY A 107 -1.89 14.92 -8.88
C GLY A 107 -2.75 14.84 -10.14
N ALA A 108 -2.38 15.55 -11.22
CA ALA A 108 -3.10 15.46 -12.49
C ALA A 108 -2.96 14.08 -13.12
N ILE A 109 -1.78 13.48 -13.03
CA ILE A 109 -1.52 12.11 -13.49
C ILE A 109 -2.36 11.11 -12.67
N ILE A 110 -2.37 11.20 -11.34
CA ILE A 110 -3.12 10.26 -10.50
C ILE A 110 -4.63 10.36 -10.74
N ARG A 111 -5.15 11.57 -10.98
CA ARG A 111 -6.57 11.81 -11.30
C ARG A 111 -7.04 11.18 -12.61
N THR A 112 -6.14 10.61 -13.42
CA THR A 112 -6.53 9.82 -14.60
C THR A 112 -7.05 8.43 -14.24
N LEU A 113 -6.89 7.98 -12.99
CA LEU A 113 -7.52 6.76 -12.50
C LEU A 113 -9.04 6.93 -12.46
N PRO A 114 -9.80 5.85 -12.69
CA PRO A 114 -11.22 5.83 -12.38
C PRO A 114 -11.47 6.26 -10.92
N PRO A 115 -12.60 6.91 -10.59
CA PRO A 115 -13.00 7.16 -9.22
C PRO A 115 -12.95 5.90 -8.35
N ALA A 116 -12.72 6.08 -7.04
CA ALA A 116 -12.58 4.97 -6.10
C ALA A 116 -13.78 4.02 -6.14
N GLU A 117 -14.98 4.58 -6.30
CA GLU A 117 -16.25 3.87 -6.39
C GLU A 117 -16.32 2.98 -7.64
N GLU A 118 -15.82 3.47 -8.78
CA GLU A 118 -15.78 2.68 -10.02
C GLU A 118 -14.74 1.55 -9.91
N GLN A 119 -13.58 1.82 -9.31
CA GLN A 119 -12.59 0.78 -9.05
C GLN A 119 -13.13 -0.29 -8.09
N TYR A 120 -13.90 0.12 -7.07
CA TYR A 120 -14.58 -0.80 -6.15
C TYR A 120 -15.53 -1.75 -6.88
N VAL A 121 -16.35 -1.23 -7.79
CA VAL A 121 -17.30 -2.04 -8.57
C VAL A 121 -16.59 -3.12 -9.39
N VAL A 122 -15.39 -2.83 -9.92
CA VAL A 122 -14.58 -3.83 -10.64
C VAL A 122 -14.20 -5.00 -9.73
N PHE A 123 -13.73 -4.72 -8.51
CA PHE A 123 -13.37 -5.76 -7.55
C PHE A 123 -14.58 -6.53 -7.03
N GLU A 124 -15.71 -5.85 -6.79
CA GLU A 124 -16.96 -6.49 -6.37
C GLU A 124 -17.50 -7.44 -7.45
N THR A 125 -17.55 -6.98 -8.70
CA THR A 125 -18.00 -7.79 -9.84
C THR A 125 -17.13 -9.03 -10.02
N PHE A 126 -15.80 -8.90 -9.88
CA PHE A 126 -14.89 -10.04 -9.91
C PHE A 126 -15.07 -10.99 -8.72
N ALA A 127 -15.31 -10.47 -7.52
CA ALA A 127 -15.54 -11.30 -6.35
C ALA A 127 -16.82 -12.15 -6.47
N GLU A 128 -17.87 -11.59 -7.07
CA GLU A 128 -19.13 -12.30 -7.31
C GLU A 128 -19.04 -13.29 -8.46
N ASN A 129 -18.37 -12.91 -9.55
CA ASN A 129 -18.33 -13.67 -10.80
C ASN A 129 -16.90 -13.89 -11.34
N PRO A 130 -16.00 -14.52 -10.57
CA PRO A 130 -14.56 -14.55 -10.87
C PRO A 130 -14.18 -15.37 -12.11
N THR A 131 -15.07 -16.26 -12.56
CA THR A 131 -14.88 -17.07 -13.77
C THR A 131 -15.44 -16.42 -15.04
N GLU A 132 -16.16 -15.31 -14.92
CA GLU A 132 -16.69 -14.61 -16.08
C GLU A 132 -15.58 -13.79 -16.75
N SER A 133 -15.46 -13.95 -18.08
CA SER A 133 -14.45 -13.24 -18.88
C SER A 133 -14.56 -11.73 -18.69
N ALA A 134 -15.79 -11.19 -18.66
CA ALA A 134 -16.02 -9.77 -18.49
C ALA A 134 -15.41 -9.23 -17.17
N ALA A 135 -15.63 -9.93 -16.06
CA ALA A 135 -15.08 -9.52 -14.77
C ALA A 135 -13.54 -9.59 -14.72
N GLN A 136 -12.94 -10.56 -15.43
CA GLN A 136 -11.49 -10.64 -15.59
C GLN A 136 -10.94 -9.51 -16.48
N ASP A 137 -11.63 -9.20 -17.57
CA ASP A 137 -11.27 -8.13 -18.52
C ASP A 137 -11.34 -6.74 -17.85
N ASP A 138 -12.29 -6.53 -16.94
CA ASP A 138 -12.41 -5.31 -16.14
C ASP A 138 -11.21 -5.14 -15.19
N LEU A 139 -10.76 -6.22 -14.52
CA LEU A 139 -9.53 -6.18 -13.71
C LEU A 139 -8.29 -5.91 -14.56
N VAL A 140 -8.19 -6.51 -15.75
CA VAL A 140 -7.08 -6.25 -16.67
C VAL A 140 -7.07 -4.77 -17.09
N SER A 141 -8.23 -4.19 -17.34
CA SER A 141 -8.38 -2.76 -17.65
C SER A 141 -7.97 -1.88 -16.48
N LEU A 142 -8.40 -2.20 -15.26
CA LEU A 142 -7.99 -1.49 -14.05
C LEU A 142 -6.47 -1.58 -13.80
N ALA A 143 -5.87 -2.75 -13.99
CA ALA A 143 -4.43 -2.93 -13.93
C ALA A 143 -3.69 -2.05 -14.95
N GLN A 144 -4.25 -1.87 -16.14
CA GLN A 144 -3.69 -0.99 -17.16
C GLN A 144 -3.74 0.48 -16.75
N HIS A 145 -4.81 0.93 -16.07
CA HIS A 145 -4.89 2.28 -15.52
C HIS A 145 -3.76 2.55 -14.50
N TYR A 146 -3.51 1.61 -13.57
CA TYR A 146 -2.40 1.75 -12.62
C TYR A 146 -1.03 1.78 -13.30
N GLU A 147 -0.81 0.93 -14.33
CA GLU A 147 0.44 0.95 -15.09
C GLU A 147 0.64 2.29 -15.81
N ASN A 148 -0.41 2.82 -16.44
CA ASN A 148 -0.36 4.11 -17.13
C ASN A 148 0.00 5.26 -16.18
N VAL A 149 -0.51 5.24 -14.94
CA VAL A 149 -0.10 6.20 -13.90
C VAL A 149 1.37 6.04 -13.58
N ALA A 150 1.87 4.83 -13.34
CA ALA A 150 3.28 4.59 -13.05
C ALA A 150 4.20 5.07 -14.19
N THR A 151 3.89 4.72 -15.44
CA THR A 151 4.65 5.18 -16.62
C THR A 151 4.59 6.69 -16.79
N SER A 152 3.44 7.31 -16.51
CA SER A 152 3.31 8.78 -16.60
C SER A 152 4.14 9.48 -15.51
N LEU A 153 4.14 8.94 -14.29
CA LEU A 153 4.97 9.45 -13.19
C LEU A 153 6.46 9.30 -13.48
N GLU A 154 6.90 8.22 -14.13
CA GLU A 154 8.31 8.02 -14.51
C GLU A 154 8.89 9.16 -15.38
N ASN A 155 8.03 9.86 -16.12
CA ASN A 155 8.42 10.98 -16.97
C ASN A 155 8.40 12.34 -16.25
N VAL A 156 8.11 12.37 -14.95
CA VAL A 156 8.10 13.60 -14.13
C VAL A 156 9.44 13.70 -13.42
N ASP A 157 10.18 14.79 -13.65
CA ASP A 157 11.39 15.09 -12.87
C ASP A 157 11.02 15.65 -11.49
N PRO A 158 11.20 14.88 -10.38
CA PRO A 158 10.84 15.37 -9.06
C PRO A 158 11.91 16.33 -8.52
N PRO A 159 11.52 17.38 -7.77
CA PRO A 159 12.47 18.12 -6.94
C PRO A 159 13.21 17.16 -6.00
N PHE A 160 14.49 17.45 -5.71
CA PHE A 160 15.36 16.58 -4.91
C PHE A 160 14.73 16.15 -3.57
N THR A 161 13.98 17.06 -2.93
CA THR A 161 13.31 16.83 -1.64
C THR A 161 12.18 15.81 -1.69
N ILE A 162 11.66 15.48 -2.89
CA ILE A 162 10.57 14.50 -3.08
C ILE A 162 11.03 13.26 -3.85
N THR A 163 12.25 13.23 -4.41
CA THR A 163 12.73 12.13 -5.27
C THR A 163 12.51 10.73 -4.68
N ALA A 164 12.76 10.53 -3.38
CA ALA A 164 12.52 9.25 -2.71
C ALA A 164 11.03 8.88 -2.70
N GLY A 165 10.16 9.79 -2.22
CA GLY A 165 8.71 9.57 -2.19
C GLY A 165 8.10 9.40 -3.58
N HIS A 166 8.61 10.13 -4.58
CA HIS A 166 8.22 9.98 -5.98
C HIS A 166 8.52 8.57 -6.51
N SER A 167 9.73 8.05 -6.21
CA SER A 167 10.12 6.71 -6.63
C SER A 167 9.25 5.63 -5.97
N GLU A 168 8.93 5.80 -4.68
CA GLU A 168 8.03 4.89 -3.96
C GLU A 168 6.60 4.95 -4.52
N LEU A 169 6.10 6.14 -4.85
CA LEU A 169 4.79 6.35 -5.46
C LEU A 169 4.68 5.62 -6.82
N MET A 170 5.64 5.87 -7.72
CA MET A 170 5.72 5.22 -9.03
C MET A 170 5.77 3.69 -8.89
N ASN A 171 6.65 3.19 -8.03
CA ASN A 171 6.80 1.75 -7.82
C ASN A 171 5.55 1.11 -7.19
N GLY A 172 4.83 1.85 -6.34
CA GLY A 172 3.59 1.42 -5.73
C GLY A 172 2.47 1.22 -6.76
N TYR A 173 2.29 2.17 -7.68
CA TYR A 173 1.32 2.00 -8.78
C TYR A 173 1.68 0.85 -9.71
N ARG A 174 2.97 0.70 -10.07
CA ARG A 174 3.44 -0.43 -10.88
C ARG A 174 3.23 -1.77 -10.17
N ALA A 175 3.38 -1.81 -8.85
CA ALA A 175 3.10 -3.00 -8.06
C ALA A 175 1.58 -3.30 -8.03
N LEU A 176 0.71 -2.31 -7.82
CA LEU A 176 -0.74 -2.51 -7.90
C LEU A 176 -1.16 -3.06 -9.26
N ALA A 177 -0.62 -2.52 -10.35
CA ALA A 177 -0.88 -3.03 -11.70
C ALA A 177 -0.54 -4.52 -11.85
N ARG A 178 0.56 -4.98 -11.24
CA ARG A 178 0.93 -6.41 -11.25
C ARG A 178 -0.01 -7.25 -10.41
N GLU A 179 -0.32 -6.82 -9.18
CA GLU A 179 -1.18 -7.60 -8.28
C GLU A 179 -2.61 -7.72 -8.82
N VAL A 180 -3.17 -6.66 -9.40
CA VAL A 180 -4.50 -6.71 -10.04
C VAL A 180 -4.51 -7.61 -11.27
N ARG A 181 -3.43 -7.58 -12.08
CA ARG A 181 -3.28 -8.49 -13.23
C ARG A 181 -3.05 -9.94 -12.80
N LEU A 182 -2.51 -10.18 -11.61
CA LEU A 182 -2.40 -11.52 -11.04
C LEU A 182 -3.78 -12.00 -10.60
N LEU A 183 -4.53 -11.17 -9.87
CA LEU A 183 -5.91 -11.44 -9.46
C LEU A 183 -6.80 -11.87 -10.64
N SER A 184 -6.68 -11.19 -11.79
CA SER A 184 -7.46 -11.53 -12.99
C SER A 184 -7.16 -12.91 -13.58
N LYS A 185 -6.06 -13.57 -13.17
CA LYS A 185 -5.60 -14.86 -13.72
C LYS A 185 -5.74 -16.02 -12.73
N THR A 186 -5.62 -15.75 -11.44
CA THR A 186 -5.66 -16.78 -10.41
C THR A 186 -7.06 -16.94 -9.87
N TYR A 187 -7.84 -17.86 -10.45
CA TYR A 187 -9.01 -18.45 -9.79
C TYR A 187 -8.80 -19.96 -9.56
N THR A 188 -7.77 -20.28 -8.79
CA THR A 188 -7.33 -21.67 -8.53
C THR A 188 -6.87 -21.89 -7.08
N GLY A 189 -7.24 -21.02 -6.13
CA GLY A 189 -6.90 -21.15 -4.70
C GLY A 189 -5.74 -20.27 -4.20
N SER A 190 -5.08 -19.52 -5.08
CA SER A 190 -4.08 -18.50 -4.73
C SER A 190 -4.67 -17.08 -4.68
N GLU A 191 -6.01 -16.94 -4.72
CA GLU A 191 -6.68 -15.63 -4.65
C GLU A 191 -6.33 -14.93 -3.33
N THR A 192 -6.22 -15.69 -2.25
CA THR A 192 -5.95 -15.14 -0.91
C THR A 192 -4.57 -14.48 -0.85
N GLU A 193 -3.55 -15.08 -1.49
CA GLU A 193 -2.21 -14.52 -1.55
C GLU A 193 -2.16 -13.27 -2.43
N ALA A 194 -2.82 -13.30 -3.60
CA ALA A 194 -2.89 -12.16 -4.49
C ALA A 194 -3.64 -10.96 -3.86
N LEU A 195 -4.71 -11.23 -3.10
CA LEU A 195 -5.43 -10.21 -2.32
C LEU A 195 -4.56 -9.63 -1.19
N GLU A 196 -3.83 -10.48 -0.48
CA GLU A 196 -2.90 -10.04 0.57
C GLU A 196 -1.77 -9.16 -0.01
N GLN A 197 -1.19 -9.56 -1.14
CA GLN A 197 -0.18 -8.80 -1.87
C GLN A 197 -0.73 -7.45 -2.33
N TYR A 198 -1.96 -7.43 -2.88
CA TYR A 198 -2.65 -6.21 -3.27
C TYR A 198 -2.81 -5.25 -2.07
N ASN A 199 -3.33 -5.73 -0.94
CA ASN A 199 -3.55 -4.91 0.25
C ASN A 199 -2.24 -4.36 0.85
N ASN A 200 -1.21 -5.21 0.90
CA ASN A 200 0.12 -4.80 1.35
C ASN A 200 0.71 -3.72 0.44
N THR A 201 0.48 -3.84 -0.87
CA THR A 201 0.92 -2.85 -1.86
C THR A 201 0.13 -1.54 -1.76
N ALA A 202 -1.20 -1.61 -1.62
CA ALA A 202 -2.08 -0.46 -1.41
C ALA A 202 -1.67 0.34 -0.16
N THR A 203 -1.35 -0.36 0.92
CA THR A 203 -0.85 0.25 2.16
C THR A 203 0.47 0.99 1.93
N LYS A 204 1.44 0.35 1.25
CA LYS A 204 2.73 0.99 0.91
C LYS A 204 2.55 2.23 0.03
N LEU A 205 1.67 2.15 -0.97
CA LEU A 205 1.37 3.27 -1.86
C LEU A 205 0.77 4.46 -1.08
N THR A 206 -0.10 4.17 -0.12
CA THR A 206 -0.69 5.19 0.76
C THR A 206 0.34 5.85 1.65
N THR A 207 1.30 5.07 2.16
CA THR A 207 2.46 5.62 2.87
C THR A 207 3.25 6.56 1.98
N ALA A 208 3.53 6.18 0.72
CA ALA A 208 4.27 7.04 -0.22
C ALA A 208 3.52 8.36 -0.51
N LEU A 209 2.19 8.29 -0.75
CA LEU A 209 1.34 9.47 -0.92
C LEU A 209 1.37 10.38 0.31
N SER A 210 1.27 9.80 1.51
CA SER A 210 1.30 10.52 2.78
C SER A 210 2.65 11.18 3.02
N THR A 211 3.75 10.51 2.69
CA THR A 211 5.10 11.08 2.77
C THR A 211 5.23 12.30 1.86
N ILE A 212 4.78 12.22 0.61
CA ILE A 212 4.77 13.35 -0.32
C ILE A 212 3.91 14.50 0.23
N ALA A 213 2.70 14.20 0.69
CA ALA A 213 1.79 15.18 1.26
C ALA A 213 2.38 15.90 2.49
N LEU A 214 3.04 15.15 3.39
CA LEU A 214 3.71 15.70 4.55
C LEU A 214 4.90 16.57 4.17
N THR A 215 5.70 16.16 3.17
CA THR A 215 6.80 16.98 2.64
C THR A 215 6.24 18.29 2.08
N LEU A 216 5.22 18.25 1.21
CA LEU A 216 4.59 19.44 0.65
C LEU A 216 4.08 20.38 1.76
N ARG A 217 3.39 19.84 2.77
CA ARG A 217 2.90 20.60 3.93
C ARG A 217 4.03 21.23 4.75
N THR A 218 5.14 20.52 4.94
CA THR A 218 6.32 21.02 5.69
C THR A 218 6.92 22.26 5.02
N TYR A 219 6.83 22.35 3.69
CA TYR A 219 7.24 23.53 2.91
C TYR A 219 6.13 24.59 2.77
N GLY A 220 5.01 24.45 3.49
CA GLY A 220 3.90 25.40 3.47
C GLY A 220 3.05 25.34 2.19
N ILE A 221 3.15 24.26 1.41
CA ILE A 221 2.32 24.08 0.21
C ILE A 221 0.91 23.67 0.62
N THR A 222 -0.08 24.45 0.19
CA THR A 222 -1.51 24.16 0.32
C THR A 222 -2.18 24.21 -1.03
N TYR A 223 -3.13 23.32 -1.30
CA TYR A 223 -3.89 23.30 -2.56
C TYR A 223 -5.34 23.70 -2.31
N SER A 224 -5.94 24.38 -3.27
CA SER A 224 -7.39 24.50 -3.38
C SER A 224 -7.98 23.18 -3.89
N GLU A 225 -9.26 22.91 -3.60
CA GLU A 225 -9.93 21.68 -4.06
C GLU A 225 -9.90 21.51 -5.59
N THR A 226 -9.93 22.63 -6.32
CA THR A 226 -9.88 22.67 -7.79
C THR A 226 -8.52 22.32 -8.38
N GLU A 227 -7.44 22.48 -7.63
CA GLU A 227 -6.09 22.16 -8.12
C GLU A 227 -5.86 20.65 -8.15
N SER A 228 -5.14 20.18 -9.16
CA SER A 228 -4.76 18.77 -9.28
C SER A 228 -3.98 18.24 -8.08
N GLY A 229 -3.15 19.10 -7.46
CA GLY A 229 -2.41 18.76 -6.26
C GLY A 229 -3.28 18.57 -5.01
N SER A 230 -4.59 18.82 -5.06
CA SER A 230 -5.47 18.65 -3.90
C SER A 230 -5.57 17.22 -3.39
N ILE A 231 -5.17 16.23 -4.21
CA ILE A 231 -5.02 14.83 -3.77
C ILE A 231 -4.00 14.66 -2.62
N PHE A 232 -3.08 15.61 -2.46
CA PHE A 232 -2.10 15.62 -1.37
C PHE A 232 -2.58 16.41 -0.14
N ILE A 233 -3.85 16.81 -0.07
CA ILE A 233 -4.43 17.40 1.14
C ILE A 233 -4.73 16.28 2.13
N LEU A 234 -4.03 16.28 3.27
CA LEU A 234 -4.32 15.37 4.37
C LEU A 234 -5.57 15.86 5.13
N PRO A 235 -6.55 14.99 5.43
CA PRO A 235 -7.64 15.36 6.33
C PRO A 235 -7.07 15.77 7.69
N LEU A 236 -7.62 16.84 8.25
CA LEU A 236 -7.24 17.41 9.55
C LEU A 236 -7.78 16.59 10.71
#